data_AF-A0A4U0WJ53-F1
#
_entry.id   AF-A0A4U0WJ53-F1
#
_cell.length_a   1.000
_cell.length_b   1.000
_cell.length_c   1.000
_cell.angle_alpha   90.00
_cell.angle_beta   90.00
_cell.angle_gamma   90.00
#
_symmetry.space_group_name_H-M   'P 1'
#
loop_
_entity.id
_entity.type
_entity.pdbx_description
1 polymer ?
#
loop_
_entity_poly.entity_id
_entity_poly.type
_entity_poly.pdbx_seq_one_letter_code
_entity_poly.pdbx_strand_id
1 'polypeptide(L)'
;MRLEDFHMLKVFLSASASSALVIAAFETKGLARCKPRSASPLGWFSDYDGNIVGGLMVGFGMALTGACPGTVLVQLTTGVRSGWFAMIGAVLGGVSYPRVSSYLRRTCPPPDAAAAKPKLTVHSKLGIDTNTAVLIYEAACLIVIL
;
A
#
# COMPACT_ATOMS: atom_id res chain seq x y z
N MET A 1 -4.37 1.82 24.26
CA MET A 1 -4.77 0.56 23.61
C MET A 1 -4.91 -0.51 24.69
N ARG A 2 -6.03 -1.24 24.75
CA ARG A 2 -6.13 -2.46 25.56
C ARG A 2 -5.62 -3.60 24.68
N LEU A 3 -4.42 -4.11 24.97
CA LEU A 3 -3.73 -5.16 24.20
C LEU A 3 -4.21 -6.57 24.58
N GLU A 4 -5.49 -6.70 24.91
CA GLU A 4 -6.08 -7.95 25.40
C GLU A 4 -6.61 -8.80 24.25
N ASP A 5 -7.20 -8.16 23.22
CA ASP A 5 -7.77 -8.83 22.06
C ASP A 5 -7.03 -8.45 20.77
N PHE A 6 -6.23 -9.37 20.25
CA PHE A 6 -5.52 -9.22 18.96
C PHE A 6 -6.35 -9.66 17.75
N HIS A 7 -7.68 -9.67 17.86
CA HIS A 7 -8.56 -10.15 16.80
C HIS A 7 -8.35 -9.39 15.48
N MET A 8 -8.30 -8.06 15.53
CA MET A 8 -8.06 -7.23 14.34
C MET A 8 -6.70 -7.52 13.70
N LEU A 9 -5.65 -7.75 14.50
CA LEU A 9 -4.31 -8.08 13.99
C LEU A 9 -4.32 -9.42 13.24
N LYS A 10 -4.97 -10.45 13.81
CA LYS A 10 -5.12 -11.77 13.17
C LYS A 10 -5.89 -11.70 11.85
N VAL A 11 -6.96 -10.89 11.80
CA VAL A 11 -7.73 -10.67 10.57
C VAL A 11 -6.88 -9.97 9.51
N PHE A 12 -6.10 -8.95 9.86
CA PHE A 12 -5.21 -8.28 8.89
C PHE A 12 -4.11 -9.19 8.35
N LEU A 13 -3.49 -10.01 9.20
CA LEU A 13 -2.44 -10.94 8.79
C LEU A 13 -2.99 -12.05 7.89
N SER A 14 -4.14 -12.63 8.23
CA SER A 14 -4.78 -13.67 7.41
C SER A 14 -5.28 -13.13 6.06
N ALA A 15 -5.84 -11.92 6.04
CA ALA A 15 -6.20 -11.24 4.80
C ALA A 15 -4.98 -10.92 3.92
N SER A 16 -3.86 -10.52 4.54
CA SER A 16 -2.61 -10.25 3.82
C SER A 16 -1.98 -11.53 3.25
N ALA A 17 -1.95 -12.61 4.02
CA ALA A 17 -1.45 -13.92 3.59
C ALA A 17 -2.27 -14.49 2.42
N SER A 18 -3.60 -14.50 2.54
CA SER A 18 -4.49 -14.95 1.46
C SER A 18 -4.37 -14.10 0.19
N SER A 19 -4.22 -12.78 0.32
CA SER A 19 -3.98 -11.89 -0.83
C SER A 19 -2.65 -12.19 -1.52
N ALA A 20 -1.57 -12.45 -0.75
CA ALA A 20 -0.27 -12.81 -1.30
C ALA A 20 -0.33 -14.13 -2.09
N LEU A 21 -1.01 -15.15 -1.55
CA LEU A 21 -1.26 -16.41 -2.27
C LEU A 21 -1.99 -16.22 -3.58
N VAL A 22 -3.08 -15.46 -3.55
CA VAL A 22 -3.91 -15.21 -4.73
C VAL A 22 -3.07 -14.50 -5.79
N ILE A 23 -2.32 -13.45 -5.42
CA ILE A 23 -1.46 -12.74 -6.36
C ILE A 23 -0.39 -13.67 -6.96
N ALA A 24 0.27 -14.50 -6.14
CA ALA A 24 1.26 -15.46 -6.62
C ALA A 24 0.65 -16.52 -7.56
N ALA A 25 -0.56 -17.01 -7.26
CA ALA A 25 -1.29 -17.94 -8.11
C ALA A 25 -1.71 -17.31 -9.45
N PHE A 26 -2.07 -16.03 -9.46
CA PHE A 26 -2.40 -15.29 -10.68
C PHE A 26 -1.16 -14.98 -11.53
N GLU A 27 -0.01 -14.73 -10.89
CA GLU A 27 1.26 -14.50 -11.56
C GLU A 27 1.80 -15.79 -12.21
N THR A 28 1.73 -16.93 -11.52
CA THR A 28 2.14 -18.25 -12.05
C THR A 28 1.27 -18.73 -13.21
N LYS A 29 -0.03 -18.43 -13.19
CA LYS A 29 -0.97 -18.72 -14.29
C LYS A 29 -0.89 -17.73 -15.46
N GLY A 30 -0.08 -16.67 -15.35
CA GLY A 30 0.08 -15.66 -16.40
C GLY A 30 -1.17 -14.82 -16.69
N LEU A 31 -2.19 -14.90 -15.84
CA LEU A 31 -3.50 -14.25 -16.02
C LEU A 31 -3.47 -12.77 -15.63
N ALA A 32 -2.64 -12.40 -14.65
CA ALA A 32 -2.48 -11.02 -14.23
C ALA A 32 -1.00 -10.72 -13.95
N ARG A 33 -0.44 -9.75 -14.68
CA ARG A 33 0.91 -9.26 -14.43
C ARG A 33 0.83 -8.13 -13.41
N CYS A 34 0.87 -8.48 -12.14
CA CYS A 34 0.94 -7.52 -11.03
C CYS A 34 2.29 -6.80 -11.08
N LYS A 35 2.40 -5.74 -11.90
CA LYS A 35 3.63 -4.97 -12.01
C LYS A 35 3.91 -4.31 -10.65
N PRO A 36 5.08 -4.58 -10.02
CA PRO A 36 5.41 -3.95 -8.76
C PRO A 36 5.43 -2.44 -8.93
N ARG A 37 4.81 -1.73 -7.99
CA ARG A 37 4.68 -0.28 -8.08
C ARG A 37 6.06 0.34 -7.93
N SER A 38 6.44 1.18 -8.90
CA SER A 38 7.69 1.93 -8.83
C SER A 38 7.67 2.90 -7.65
N ALA A 39 8.83 3.15 -7.06
CA ALA A 39 8.99 4.22 -6.08
C ALA A 39 8.49 5.55 -6.67
N SER A 40 7.87 6.39 -5.84
CA SER A 40 7.41 7.73 -6.23
C SER A 40 8.39 8.78 -5.68
N PRO A 41 9.48 9.09 -6.40
CA PRO A 41 10.43 10.11 -5.96
C PRO A 41 9.79 11.49 -6.06
N LEU A 42 9.91 12.27 -4.98
CA LEU A 42 9.53 13.70 -4.95
C LEU A 42 10.75 14.61 -5.12
N GLY A 43 11.97 14.06 -5.02
CA GLY A 43 13.23 14.76 -5.28
C GLY A 43 13.66 15.69 -4.15
N TRP A 44 13.27 15.40 -2.90
CA TRP A 44 13.60 16.25 -1.74
C TRP A 44 14.77 15.67 -0.92
N PHE A 45 14.84 14.35 -0.74
CA PHE A 45 15.81 13.63 0.09
C PHE A 45 16.18 12.22 -0.43
N SER A 46 15.28 11.50 -1.11
CA SER A 46 15.43 10.09 -1.52
C SER A 46 14.46 9.66 -2.63
N ASP A 47 14.70 8.49 -3.24
CA ASP A 47 13.79 7.89 -4.24
C ASP A 47 12.41 7.51 -3.66
N TYR A 48 12.30 7.41 -2.33
CA TYR A 48 11.08 6.98 -1.61
C TYR A 48 10.35 8.12 -0.89
N ASP A 49 10.75 9.37 -1.07
CA ASP A 49 10.18 10.52 -0.32
C ASP A 49 8.68 10.63 -0.46
N GLY A 50 8.16 10.46 -1.69
CA GLY A 50 6.72 10.53 -1.94
C GLY A 50 5.96 9.41 -1.23
N ASN A 51 6.56 8.23 -1.07
CA ASN A 51 5.97 7.11 -0.35
C ASN A 51 5.93 7.39 1.16
N ILE A 52 6.99 7.98 1.72
CA ILE A 52 7.08 8.29 3.16
C ILE A 52 6.09 9.41 3.50
N VAL A 53 6.17 10.55 2.79
CA VAL A 53 5.29 11.69 3.04
C VAL A 53 3.83 11.33 2.78
N GLY A 54 3.55 10.61 1.69
CA GLY A 54 2.20 10.12 1.38
C GLY A 54 1.68 9.15 2.45
N GLY A 55 2.50 8.20 2.87
CA GLY A 55 2.14 7.24 3.92
C GLY A 55 1.83 7.91 5.26
N LEU A 56 2.63 8.90 5.65
CA LEU A 56 2.41 9.70 6.86
C LEU A 56 1.11 10.52 6.76
N MET A 57 0.84 11.17 5.63
CA MET A 57 -0.41 11.91 5.43
C MET A 57 -1.64 11.00 5.51
N VAL A 58 -1.58 9.82 4.87
CA VAL A 58 -2.67 8.85 4.92
C VAL A 58 -2.88 8.32 6.34
N GLY A 59 -1.80 7.98 7.05
CA GLY A 59 -1.87 7.53 8.45
C GLY A 59 -2.45 8.61 9.38
N PHE A 60 -2.04 9.86 9.21
CA PHE A 60 -2.60 10.99 9.95
C PHE A 60 -4.09 11.18 9.67
N GLY A 61 -4.50 11.08 8.40
CA GLY A 61 -5.91 11.11 8.01
C GLY A 61 -6.72 9.98 8.63
N MET A 62 -6.18 8.75 8.66
CA MET A 62 -6.83 7.61 9.30
C MET A 62 -6.99 7.82 10.81
N ALA A 63 -5.96 8.38 11.47
CA ALA A 63 -6.02 8.68 12.91
C ALA A 63 -7.07 9.75 13.24
N LEU A 64 -7.19 10.80 12.41
CA LEU A 64 -8.17 11.87 12.60
C LEU A 64 -9.61 11.43 12.30
N THR A 65 -9.81 10.66 11.23
CA THR A 65 -11.15 10.28 10.76
C THR A 65 -11.66 8.98 11.39
N GLY A 66 -10.77 8.17 11.98
CA GLY A 66 -11.11 6.84 12.46
C GLY A 66 -11.52 5.88 11.33
N ALA A 67 -11.20 6.21 10.07
CA ALA A 67 -11.57 5.45 8.89
C ALA A 67 -10.35 5.16 8.03
N CYS A 68 -10.27 3.94 7.49
CA CYS A 68 -9.31 3.56 6.47
C CYS A 68 -9.96 3.68 5.09
N PRO A 69 -9.20 3.76 3.99
CA PRO A 69 -9.77 4.04 2.67
C PRO A 69 -10.81 3.00 2.23
N GLY A 70 -10.70 1.75 2.70
CA GLY A 70 -11.72 0.73 2.47
C GLY A 70 -12.97 0.88 3.34
N THR A 71 -12.83 1.29 4.60
CA THR A 71 -13.99 1.44 5.51
C THR A 71 -14.79 2.68 5.22
N VAL A 72 -14.22 3.72 4.58
CA VAL A 72 -14.96 4.90 4.13
C VAL A 72 -16.15 4.49 3.22
N LEU A 73 -15.94 3.57 2.27
CA LEU A 73 -17.01 3.07 1.39
C LEU A 73 -18.13 2.37 2.17
N VAL A 74 -17.77 1.58 3.18
CA VAL A 74 -18.75 0.89 4.03
C VAL A 74 -19.53 1.89 4.87
N GLN A 75 -18.87 2.87 5.47
CA GLN A 75 -19.51 3.93 6.29
C GLN A 75 -20.49 4.78 5.50
N LEU A 76 -20.23 5.02 4.22
CA LEU A 76 -21.19 5.65 3.33
C LEU A 76 -22.45 4.81 3.15
N THR A 77 -22.29 3.52 2.83
CA THR A 77 -23.42 2.63 2.55
C THR A 77 -24.28 2.39 3.80
N THR A 78 -23.68 2.42 4.99
CA THR A 78 -24.38 2.28 6.27
C THR A 78 -24.98 3.60 6.77
N GLY A 79 -24.81 4.71 6.04
CA GLY A 79 -25.43 5.99 6.37
C GLY A 79 -24.80 6.73 7.55
N VAL A 80 -23.57 6.39 7.93
CA VAL A 80 -22.88 7.05 9.04
C VAL A 80 -22.47 8.45 8.63
N ARG A 81 -22.91 9.46 9.38
CA ARG A 81 -22.69 10.88 9.06
C ARG A 81 -21.21 11.26 8.97
N SER A 82 -20.34 10.62 9.75
CA SER A 82 -18.88 10.83 9.68
C SER A 82 -18.26 10.32 8.38
N GLY A 83 -18.80 9.24 7.81
CA GLY A 83 -18.32 8.64 6.55
C GLY A 83 -18.48 9.59 5.36
N TRP A 84 -19.53 10.42 5.36
CA TRP A 84 -19.76 11.42 4.32
C TRP A 84 -18.67 12.50 4.28
N PHE A 85 -18.27 13.01 5.46
CA PHE A 85 -17.19 13.99 5.56
C PHE A 85 -15.83 13.40 5.16
N ALA A 86 -15.55 12.18 5.60
CA ALA A 86 -14.32 11.47 5.21
C ALA A 86 -14.25 11.23 3.70
N MET A 87 -15.38 10.86 3.07
CA MET A 87 -15.46 10.71 1.61
C MET A 87 -15.21 12.00 0.85
N ILE A 88 -15.88 13.08 1.24
CA ILE A 88 -15.71 14.36 0.55
C ILE A 88 -14.25 14.80 0.65
N GLY A 89 -13.65 14.65 1.84
CA GLY A 89 -12.22 14.90 2.03
C GLY A 89 -11.34 14.01 1.14
N ALA A 90 -11.65 12.71 1.05
CA ALA A 90 -10.92 11.77 0.21
C ALA A 90 -11.03 12.10 -1.29
N VAL A 91 -12.22 12.47 -1.77
CA VAL A 91 -12.44 12.86 -3.18
C VAL A 91 -11.75 14.18 -3.49
N LEU A 92 -11.92 15.20 -2.66
CA LEU A 92 -11.26 16.50 -2.84
C LEU A 92 -9.74 16.36 -2.78
N GLY A 93 -9.22 15.57 -1.83
CA GLY A 93 -7.81 15.24 -1.73
C GLY A 93 -7.30 14.50 -2.97
N GLY A 94 -8.02 13.48 -3.43
CA GLY A 94 -7.66 12.71 -4.62
C GLY A 94 -7.67 13.53 -5.92
N VAL A 95 -8.61 14.46 -6.08
CA VAL A 95 -8.71 15.32 -7.27
C VAL A 95 -7.69 16.47 -7.24
N SER A 96 -7.43 17.03 -6.07
CA SER A 96 -6.45 18.12 -5.91
C SER A 96 -5.00 17.61 -5.95
N TYR A 97 -4.75 16.37 -5.50
CA TYR A 97 -3.41 15.81 -5.39
C TYR A 97 -2.62 15.81 -6.71
N PRO A 98 -3.15 15.41 -7.88
CA PRO A 98 -2.41 15.50 -9.14
C PRO A 98 -1.89 16.91 -9.42
N ARG A 99 -2.73 17.94 -9.26
CA ARG A 99 -2.34 19.35 -9.45
C ARG A 99 -1.24 19.75 -8.48
N VAL A 100 -1.42 19.46 -7.20
CA VAL A 100 -0.45 19.78 -6.15
C VAL A 100 0.86 19.02 -6.35
N SER A 101 0.79 17.74 -6.74
CA SER A 101 1.96 16.90 -7.00
C SER A 101 2.80 17.43 -8.16
N SER A 102 2.18 18.04 -9.18
CA SER A 102 2.91 18.69 -10.27
C SER A 102 3.69 19.93 -9.80
N TYR A 103 3.19 20.66 -8.81
CA TYR A 103 3.90 21.79 -8.19
C TYR A 103 4.97 21.35 -7.18
N LEU A 104 4.73 20.26 -6.43
CA LEU A 104 5.67 19.74 -5.43
C LEU A 104 6.85 18.98 -6.03
N ARG A 105 6.67 18.38 -7.22
CA ARG A 105 7.75 17.74 -7.96
C ARG A 105 8.73 18.82 -8.41
N ARG A 106 9.82 19.01 -7.67
CA ARG A 106 11.02 19.62 -8.25
C ARG A 106 11.50 18.71 -9.36
N THR A 107 11.83 19.29 -10.51
CA THR A 107 12.39 18.58 -11.66
C THR A 107 13.62 17.80 -11.24
N CYS A 108 13.43 16.54 -10.87
CA CYS A 108 14.50 15.56 -10.95
C CYS A 108 14.60 15.18 -12.44
N PRO A 109 15.80 14.92 -12.96
CA PRO A 109 15.95 14.30 -14.26
C PRO A 109 15.01 13.09 -14.33
N PRO A 110 14.41 12.80 -15.51
CA PRO A 110 13.74 11.51 -15.68
C PRO A 110 14.73 10.45 -15.20
N PRO A 111 14.36 9.56 -14.25
CA PRO A 111 15.22 8.44 -13.92
C PRO A 111 15.50 7.75 -15.25
N ASP A 112 16.78 7.72 -15.63
CA ASP A 112 17.20 7.46 -16.99
C ASP A 112 16.39 6.32 -17.59
N ALA A 113 15.99 6.47 -18.84
CA ALA A 113 15.43 5.41 -19.69
C ALA A 113 16.38 4.19 -19.86
N ALA A 114 17.37 4.04 -18.98
CA ALA A 114 18.42 3.05 -18.91
C ALA A 114 18.47 2.26 -17.58
N ALA A 115 17.57 2.46 -16.61
CA ALA A 115 17.43 1.52 -15.49
C ALA A 115 16.49 0.36 -15.90
N ALA A 116 17.00 -0.49 -16.79
CA ALA A 116 16.42 -1.77 -17.14
C ALA A 116 16.01 -2.53 -15.87
N LYS A 117 14.69 -2.67 -15.65
CA LYS A 117 14.07 -3.46 -14.57
C LYS A 117 14.68 -3.14 -13.18
N PRO A 118 14.32 -2.01 -12.55
CA PRO A 118 14.73 -1.80 -11.18
C PRO A 118 14.14 -2.95 -10.36
N LYS A 119 15.00 -3.62 -9.60
CA LYS A 119 14.66 -4.74 -8.70
C LYS A 119 13.79 -4.19 -7.57
N LEU A 120 12.50 -4.06 -7.85
CA LEU A 120 11.51 -3.38 -7.02
C LEU A 120 10.95 -4.28 -5.93
N THR A 121 11.03 -5.59 -6.11
CA THR A 121 10.58 -6.57 -5.13
C THR A 121 11.75 -7.02 -4.26
N VAL A 122 11.47 -7.24 -2.97
CA VAL A 122 12.43 -7.73 -1.98
C VAL A 122 13.12 -9.01 -2.48
N HIS A 123 12.34 -9.89 -3.11
CA HIS A 123 12.82 -11.15 -3.70
C HIS A 123 13.83 -10.96 -4.84
N SER A 124 13.68 -9.90 -5.64
CA SER A 124 14.63 -9.58 -6.71
C SER A 124 15.95 -9.01 -6.18
N LYS A 125 15.93 -8.27 -5.06
CA LYS A 125 17.16 -7.78 -4.40
C LYS A 125 17.88 -8.88 -3.62
N LEU A 126 17.16 -9.84 -3.04
CA LEU A 126 17.72 -10.97 -2.31
C LEU A 126 18.06 -12.19 -3.20
N GLY A 127 17.70 -12.17 -4.50
CA GLY A 127 17.98 -13.29 -5.41
C GLY A 127 17.18 -14.56 -5.10
N ILE A 128 16.07 -14.42 -4.36
CA ILE A 128 15.22 -15.52 -3.89
C ILE A 128 14.06 -15.69 -4.89
N ASP A 129 13.72 -16.94 -5.19
CA ASP A 129 12.59 -17.29 -6.05
C ASP A 129 11.25 -16.79 -5.46
N THR A 130 10.34 -16.31 -6.33
CA THR A 130 9.03 -15.74 -5.94
C THR A 130 8.15 -16.74 -5.18
N ASN A 131 8.32 -18.04 -5.37
CA ASN A 131 7.55 -19.02 -4.62
C ASN A 131 8.12 -19.23 -3.21
N THR A 132 9.44 -19.33 -3.08
CA THR A 132 10.13 -19.45 -1.77
C THR A 132 9.87 -18.23 -0.88
N ALA A 133 9.92 -17.07 -1.49
CA ALA A 133 9.50 -15.79 -0.98
C ALA A 133 8.10 -15.75 -0.35
N VAL A 134 7.10 -16.22 -1.11
CA VAL A 134 5.70 -16.28 -0.68
C VAL A 134 5.56 -17.30 0.45
N LEU A 135 6.18 -18.47 0.33
CA LEU A 135 6.17 -19.51 1.36
C LEU A 135 6.75 -19.04 2.70
N ILE A 136 7.84 -18.27 2.68
CA ILE A 136 8.43 -17.69 3.91
C ILE A 136 7.45 -16.68 4.54
N TYR A 137 6.83 -15.83 3.72
CA TYR A 137 5.87 -14.84 4.21
C TYR A 137 4.61 -15.49 4.79
N GLU A 138 4.10 -16.54 4.14
CA GLU A 138 2.98 -17.31 4.64
C GLU A 138 3.31 -18.05 5.94
N ALA A 139 4.46 -18.71 6.02
CA ALA A 139 4.90 -19.38 7.23
C ALA A 139 5.01 -18.38 8.39
N ALA A 140 5.57 -17.19 8.15
CA ALA A 140 5.64 -16.12 9.14
C ALA A 140 4.23 -15.66 9.57
N CYS A 141 3.30 -15.49 8.64
CA CYS A 141 1.92 -15.10 8.97
C CYS A 141 1.19 -16.19 9.78
N LEU A 142 1.37 -17.47 9.42
CA LEU A 142 0.77 -18.60 10.14
C LEU A 142 1.33 -18.73 11.56
N ILE A 143 2.64 -18.53 11.76
CA ILE A 143 3.27 -18.53 13.09
C ILE A 143 2.68 -17.45 14.01
N VAL A 144 2.27 -16.30 13.46
CA VAL A 144 1.69 -15.20 14.26
C VAL A 144 0.20 -15.43 14.54
N ILE A 145 -0.50 -16.20 13.70
CA ILE A 145 -1.93 -16.47 13.84
C ILE A 145 -2.20 -17.60 14.85
N LEU A 146 -1.38 -18.67 14.78
CA LEU A 146 -1.39 -19.84 15.69
C LEU A 146 -0.89 -19.45 17.09
#